data_AF-A0A151B8P4-F1
#
_entry.id   AF-A0A151B8P4-F1
#
_cell.length_a   1.000
_cell.length_b   1.000
_cell.length_c   1.000
_cell.angle_alpha   90.00
_cell.angle_beta   90.00
_cell.angle_gamma   90.00
#
_symmetry.space_group_name_H-M   'P 1'
#
loop_
_entity.id
_entity.type
_entity.pdbx_description
1 polymer ?
#
loop_
_entity_poly.entity_id
_entity_poly.type
_entity_poly.pdbx_seq_one_letter_code
_entity_poly.pdbx_strand_id
1 'polypeptide(L)' 'MESSEEIMTLCSARPLEDAVRWAFLELIDWMERDYGWDGMDAYMFLSLAAKIRVAQVVDPLYTVAARLSKSLL' A
#
# COMPACT_ATOMS: atom_id res chain seq x y z
N MET A 1 7.48 -4.62 2.10
CA MET A 1 7.55 -6.09 2.28
C MET A 1 7.26 -6.74 0.95
N GLU A 2 8.03 -7.75 0.59
CA GLU A 2 7.96 -8.38 -0.72
C GLU A 2 7.76 -9.90 -0.55
N SER A 3 6.87 -10.47 -1.36
CA SER A 3 6.68 -11.91 -1.49
C SER A 3 6.97 -12.36 -2.93
N SER A 4 6.85 -13.65 -3.25
CA SER A 4 7.03 -14.12 -4.63
C SER A 4 6.02 -13.49 -5.60
N GLU A 5 4.78 -13.28 -5.15
CA GLU A 5 3.65 -12.84 -5.99
C GLU A 5 3.27 -11.38 -5.81
N GLU A 6 3.49 -10.80 -4.63
CA GLU A 6 2.97 -9.46 -4.29
C GLU A 6 4.04 -8.59 -3.63
N ILE A 7 3.97 -7.28 -3.90
CA ILE A 7 4.59 -6.23 -3.09
C ILE A 7 3.55 -5.68 -2.13
N MET A 8 3.97 -5.33 -0.90
CA MET A 8 3.07 -4.72 0.07
C MET A 8 3.77 -3.76 1.03
N THR A 9 3.07 -2.69 1.39
CA THR A 9 3.44 -1.73 2.43
C THR A 9 2.53 -1.92 3.64
N LEU A 10 3.07 -1.70 4.83
CA LEU A 10 2.38 -1.84 6.11
C LEU A 10 2.56 -0.55 6.89
N CYS A 11 1.45 0.05 7.32
CA CYS A 11 1.47 1.26 8.13
C CYS A 11 0.56 1.10 9.35
N SER A 12 1.03 1.65 10.46
CA SER A 12 0.28 1.71 11.71
C SER A 12 0.04 3.17 12.08
N ALA A 13 -1.22 3.59 12.15
CA ALA A 13 -1.59 4.95 12.50
C ALA A 13 -2.98 5.01 13.16
N ARG A 14 -3.36 6.19 13.64
CA ARG A 14 -4.69 6.47 14.17
C ARG A 14 -5.12 7.85 13.69
N PRO A 15 -6.32 8.00 13.08
CA PRO A 15 -7.38 6.99 12.86
C PRO A 15 -7.08 6.00 11.71
N LEU A 16 -8.02 5.09 11.38
CA LEU A 16 -7.77 3.96 10.45
C LEU A 16 -7.48 4.44 9.03
N GLU A 17 -8.18 5.49 8.62
CA GLU A 17 -8.00 6.16 7.33
C GLU A 17 -6.59 6.73 7.16
N ASP A 18 -5.92 7.14 8.25
CA ASP A 18 -4.53 7.57 8.19
C ASP A 18 -3.62 6.38 7.92
N ALA A 19 -3.88 5.23 8.55
CA ALA A 19 -3.10 4.01 8.32
C ALA A 19 -3.24 3.53 6.87
N VAL A 20 -4.45 3.61 6.31
CA VAL A 20 -4.70 3.35 4.88
C VAL A 20 -3.93 4.35 4.02
N ARG A 21 -4.05 5.66 4.30
CA ARG A 21 -3.39 6.71 3.51
C ARG A 21 -1.88 6.52 3.45
N TRP A 22 -1.24 6.32 4.60
CA TRP A 22 0.20 6.09 4.67
C TRP A 22 0.62 4.81 3.93
N ALA A 23 -0.15 3.72 4.04
CA ALA A 23 0.16 2.50 3.31
C ALA A 23 0.14 2.72 1.79
N PHE A 24 -0.85 3.45 1.25
CA PHE A 24 -0.88 3.77 -0.18
C PHE A 24 0.24 4.71 -0.62
N LEU A 25 0.52 5.77 0.16
CA LEU A 25 1.59 6.71 -0.17
C LEU A 25 2.95 6.02 -0.27
N GLU A 26 3.27 5.17 0.70
CA GLU A 26 4.51 4.38 0.65
C GLU A 26 4.53 3.39 -0.51
N LEU A 27 3.37 2.84 -0.91
CA LEU A 27 3.31 1.92 -2.05
C LEU A 27 3.50 2.66 -3.38
N ILE A 28 2.98 3.89 -3.48
CA ILE A 28 3.20 4.78 -4.63
C ILE A 28 4.68 5.16 -4.72
N ASP A 29 5.29 5.62 -3.62
CA ASP A 29 6.74 5.94 -3.58
C ASP A 29 7.58 4.73 -4.00
N TRP A 30 7.21 3.53 -3.55
CA TRP A 30 7.91 2.32 -3.95
C TRP A 30 7.77 2.03 -5.45
N MET A 31 6.57 2.19 -6.02
CA MET A 31 6.33 2.03 -7.46
C MET A 31 7.11 3.06 -8.29
N GLU A 32 7.18 4.30 -7.86
CA GLU A 32 7.96 5.35 -8.52
C GLU A 32 9.45 5.02 -8.53
N ARG A 33 9.99 4.64 -7.36
CA ARG A 33 11.44 4.49 -7.17
C ARG A 33 12.01 3.22 -7.81
N ASP A 34 11.31 2.10 -7.69
CA ASP A 34 11.86 0.80 -8.07
C ASP A 34 11.32 0.31 -9.41
N TYR A 35 10.13 0.77 -9.82
CA TYR A 35 9.44 0.33 -11.04
C TYR A 35 9.25 1.44 -12.08
N GLY A 36 9.68 2.68 -11.78
CA GLY A 36 9.70 3.78 -12.75
C GLY A 36 8.33 4.30 -13.15
N TRP A 37 7.31 4.10 -12.31
CA TRP A 37 5.98 4.64 -12.54
C TRP A 37 5.96 6.17 -12.32
N ASP A 38 5.05 6.86 -13.02
CA ASP A 38 4.66 8.22 -12.62
C ASP A 38 3.75 8.14 -11.38
N GLY A 39 3.91 9.07 -10.45
CA GLY A 39 3.19 9.06 -9.18
C GLY A 39 1.67 9.17 -9.29
N MET A 40 1.19 9.99 -10.22
CA MET A 40 -0.26 10.15 -10.43
C MET A 40 -0.84 8.95 -11.15
N ASP A 41 -0.08 8.36 -12.08
CA ASP A 41 -0.47 7.11 -12.75
C ASP A 41 -0.51 5.94 -11.75
N ALA A 42 0.50 5.81 -10.88
CA ALA A 42 0.52 4.82 -9.81
C ALA A 42 -0.66 5.02 -8.84
N TYR A 43 -0.97 6.26 -8.44
CA TYR A 43 -2.12 6.57 -7.60
C TYR A 43 -3.46 6.14 -8.23
N MET A 44 -3.69 6.50 -9.49
CA MET A 44 -4.91 6.12 -10.21
C MET A 44 -4.99 4.60 -10.41
N PHE A 45 -3.88 3.97 -10.75
CA PHE A 45 -3.80 2.54 -10.97
C PHE A 45 -4.06 1.73 -9.69
N LEU A 46 -3.42 2.10 -8.59
CA LEU A 46 -3.62 1.46 -7.29
C LEU A 46 -5.05 1.59 -6.79
N SER A 47 -5.78 2.64 -7.18
CA SER A 47 -7.21 2.79 -6.87
C SER A 47 -8.08 1.69 -7.50
N LEU A 48 -7.58 0.98 -8.52
CA LEU A 48 -8.26 -0.12 -9.21
C LEU A 48 -7.66 -1.49 -8.87
N ALA A 49 -6.33 -1.57 -8.75
CA ALA A 49 -5.60 -2.84 -8.68
C ALA A 49 -5.16 -3.25 -7.27
N ALA A 50 -5.04 -2.30 -6.33
CA ALA A 50 -4.51 -2.59 -5.00
C ALA A 50 -5.52 -3.34 -4.13
N LYS A 51 -5.02 -4.22 -3.27
CA LYS A 51 -5.81 -4.89 -2.23
C LYS A 51 -5.40 -4.39 -0.86
N ILE A 52 -6.40 -4.08 -0.04
CA ILE A 52 -6.18 -3.64 1.35
C ILE A 52 -6.49 -4.80 2.29
N ARG A 53 -5.65 -4.98 3.33
CA ARG A 53 -5.97 -5.81 4.47
C ARG A 53 -5.78 -5.02 5.76
N VAL A 54 -6.86 -4.89 6.51
CA VAL A 54 -6.82 -4.46 7.90
C VAL A 54 -6.23 -5.61 8.71
N ALA A 55 -5.04 -5.42 9.27
CA ALA A 55 -4.33 -6.45 10.03
C ALA A 55 -4.86 -6.53 11.47
N GLN A 56 -4.97 -5.37 12.13
CA GLN A 56 -5.60 -5.24 13.43
C GLN A 56 -6.22 -3.85 13.59
N VAL A 57 -7.21 -3.76 14.48
CA VAL A 57 -7.85 -2.51 14.93
C VAL A 57 -7.93 -2.40 16.46
N VAL A 58 -7.18 -3.24 17.19
CA VAL A 58 -7.30 -3.39 18.65
C VAL A 58 -6.15 -2.74 19.42
N ASP A 59 -5.03 -2.49 18.75
CA ASP A 59 -3.86 -1.84 19.37
C ASP A 59 -4.04 -0.31 19.38
N PRO A 60 -3.21 0.45 20.13
CA PRO A 60 -3.28 1.91 20.17
C PRO A 60 -3.19 2.59 18.79
N LEU A 61 -2.51 1.94 17.83
CA LEU A 61 -2.46 2.32 16.42
C LEU A 61 -3.05 1.17 15.59
N TYR A 62 -3.87 1.50 14.60
CA TYR A 62 -4.45 0.51 13.69
C TYR A 62 -3.48 0.19 12.58
N THR A 63 -3.41 -1.07 12.18
CA THR A 63 -2.43 -1.52 11.19
C THR A 63 -3.12 -1.97 9.91
N VAL A 64 -2.68 -1.40 8.79
CA VAL A 64 -3.19 -1.69 7.45
C VAL A 64 -2.04 -2.08 6.53
N ALA A 65 -2.29 -3.08 5.69
CA ALA A 65 -1.41 -3.45 4.59
C ALA A 65 -2.06 -3.12 3.24
N ALA A 66 -1.36 -2.37 2.38
CA ALA A 66 -1.71 -2.21 0.97
C ALA A 66 -0.84 -3.17 0.14
N ARG A 67 -1.44 -3.94 -0.76
CA ARG A 67 -0.77 -4.95 -1.59
C ARG A 67 -1.04 -4.75 -3.06
N LEU A 68 -0.06 -5.07 -3.90
CA LEU A 68 -0.17 -5.13 -5.35
C LEU A 68 0.47 -6.43 -5.87
N SER A 69 -0.20 -7.09 -6.82
CA SER A 69 0.35 -8.25 -7.52
C SER A 69 1.49 -7.83 -8.43
N LYS A 70 2.61 -8.54 -8.37
CA LYS A 70 3.76 -8.32 -9.27
C LYS A 70 3.44 -8.63 -10.72
N SER A 71 2.42 -9.43 -11.00
CA SER A 71 1.95 -9.66 -12.38
C SER A 71 1.38 -8.41 -13.06
N LEU A 72 1.20 -7.33 -12.29
CA LEU A 72 0.62 -6.06 -12.72
C LEU A 72 1.62 -4.90 -12.70
N LEU A 73 2.88 -5.17 -12.32
CA LEU A 73 3.97 -4.20 -12.24
C LEU A 73 4.72 -4.05 -13.56
#